data_AF-A0A0Q5LYQ5-F1
#
_entry.id   AF-A0A0Q5LYQ5-F1
#
_cell.length_a   1.000
_cell.length_b   1.000
_cell.length_c   1.000
_cell.angle_alpha   90.00
_cell.angle_beta   90.00
_cell.angle_gamma   90.00
#
_symmetry.space_group_name_H-M   'P 1'
#
loop_
_entity.id
_entity.type
_entity.pdbx_description
1 polymer ?
#
loop_
_entity_poly.entity_id
_entity_poly.type
_entity_poly.pdbx_seq_one_letter_code
_entity_poly.pdbx_strand_id
1 'polypeptide(L)'
;MTNHTPCRATAAAENTATQALTHRVAALELLVQQLIFVMDAQGTLDADALDRWLTTCTDRMRATGSVPPIEVAALRALHAKVAQ
;
A
#
# COMPACT_ATOMS: atom_id res chain seq x y z
N MET A 1 4.84 21.32 -41.05
CA MET A 1 5.42 21.50 -39.69
C MET A 1 4.45 20.92 -38.69
N THR A 2 4.71 19.69 -38.22
CA THR A 2 3.92 19.03 -37.18
C THR A 2 4.26 19.68 -35.84
N ASN A 3 3.30 20.37 -35.23
CA ASN A 3 3.40 20.91 -33.88
C ASN A 3 3.59 19.74 -32.90
N HIS A 4 4.84 19.46 -32.53
CA HIS A 4 5.16 18.64 -31.36
C HIS A 4 4.75 19.44 -30.14
N THR A 5 3.58 19.16 -29.57
CA THR A 5 3.12 19.73 -28.29
C THR A 5 3.77 18.94 -27.15
N PRO A 6 4.84 19.43 -26.50
CA PRO A 6 5.48 18.72 -25.38
C PRO A 6 4.60 18.77 -24.14
N CYS A 7 3.68 19.74 -24.07
CA CYS A 7 2.84 20.06 -22.92
C CYS A 7 1.87 18.92 -22.52
N ARG A 8 1.38 18.12 -23.49
CA ARG A 8 0.39 17.08 -23.22
C ARG A 8 1.00 15.82 -22.58
N ALA A 9 2.25 15.49 -22.91
CA ALA A 9 2.94 14.35 -22.34
C ALA A 9 3.38 14.61 -20.88
N THR A 10 3.85 15.83 -20.59
CA THR A 10 4.24 16.24 -19.23
C THR A 10 3.04 16.32 -18.30
N ALA A 11 1.92 16.91 -18.76
CA ALA A 11 0.69 16.98 -17.97
C ALA A 11 0.05 15.60 -17.71
N ALA A 12 0.17 14.65 -18.65
CA ALA A 12 -0.29 13.28 -18.44
C ALA A 12 0.56 12.54 -17.38
N ALA A 13 1.87 12.78 -17.34
CA ALA A 13 2.77 12.22 -16.34
C ALA A 13 2.52 12.79 -14.92
N GLU A 14 2.30 14.11 -14.80
CA GLU A 14 1.93 14.75 -13.52
C GLU A 14 0.59 14.26 -12.99
N ASN A 15 -0.40 14.07 -13.87
CA ASN A 15 -1.72 13.59 -13.47
C ASN A 15 -1.66 12.13 -12.98
N THR A 16 -0.83 11.29 -13.63
CA THR A 16 -0.58 9.91 -13.20
C THR A 16 0.11 9.85 -11.85
N ALA A 17 1.10 10.73 -11.61
CA ALA A 17 1.80 10.82 -10.33
C ALA A 17 0.86 11.28 -9.19
N THR A 18 -0.02 12.24 -9.48
CA THR A 18 -1.02 12.74 -8.53
C THR A 18 -2.05 11.67 -8.18
N GLN A 19 -2.56 10.95 -9.18
CA GLN A 19 -3.48 9.81 -8.95
C GLN A 19 -2.82 8.70 -8.14
N ALA A 20 -1.55 8.36 -8.43
CA ALA A 20 -0.79 7.38 -7.65
C ALA A 20 -0.62 7.81 -6.19
N LEU A 21 -0.42 9.11 -5.92
CA LEU A 21 -0.37 9.63 -4.56
C LEU A 21 -1.73 9.50 -3.86
N THR A 22 -2.82 9.90 -4.52
CA THR A 22 -4.18 9.77 -3.97
C THR A 22 -4.53 8.32 -3.65
N HIS A 23 -4.19 7.37 -4.53
CA HIS A 23 -4.41 5.95 -4.27
C HIS A 23 -3.57 5.43 -3.11
N ARG A 24 -2.32 5.89 -2.95
CA ARG A 24 -1.48 5.55 -1.79
C ARG A 24 -2.07 6.10 -0.48
N VAL A 25 -2.55 7.35 -0.49
CA VAL A 25 -3.19 7.95 0.69
C VAL A 25 -4.45 7.18 1.07
N ALA A 26 -5.32 6.87 0.11
CA ALA A 26 -6.52 6.07 0.36
C ALA A 26 -6.19 4.66 0.89
N ALA A 27 -5.15 4.01 0.37
CA ALA A 27 -4.69 2.72 0.86
C ALA A 27 -4.14 2.81 2.30
N LEU A 28 -3.41 3.88 2.63
CA LEU A 28 -2.91 4.15 3.98
C LEU A 28 -4.06 4.45 4.96
N GLU A 29 -5.06 5.22 4.54
CA GLU A 29 -6.26 5.49 5.34
C GLU A 29 -7.03 4.20 5.65
N LEU A 30 -7.25 3.36 4.64
CA LEU A 30 -7.90 2.05 4.82
C LEU A 30 -7.09 1.15 5.75
N LEU A 31 -5.76 1.12 5.61
CA LEU A 31 -4.87 0.36 6.48
C LEU A 31 -4.99 0.83 7.95
N VAL A 32 -4.96 2.14 8.17
CA VAL A 32 -5.07 2.72 9.52
C VAL A 32 -6.45 2.45 10.14
N GLN A 33 -7.53 2.57 9.36
CA GLN A 33 -8.88 2.21 9.82
C GLN A 33 -8.95 0.74 10.28
N GLN A 34 -8.36 -0.17 9.50
CA GLN A 34 -8.31 -1.59 9.84
C GLN A 34 -7.45 -1.86 11.08
N LEU A 35 -6.33 -1.14 11.22
CA LEU A 35 -5.47 -1.23 12.39
C LEU A 35 -6.19 -0.78 13.67
N ILE A 36 -6.91 0.35 13.60
CA ILE A 36 -7.71 0.88 14.71
C ILE A 36 -8.81 -0.12 15.10
N PHE A 37 -9.51 -0.69 14.12
CA PHE A 37 -10.52 -1.73 14.37
C PHE A 37 -9.94 -2.93 15.11
N VAL A 38 -8.76 -3.41 14.71
CA VAL A 38 -8.09 -4.54 15.39
C VAL A 38 -7.65 -4.15 16.81
N MET A 39 -7.11 -2.94 17.00
CA MET A 39 -6.74 -2.44 18.34
C MET A 39 -7.94 -2.32 19.27
N ASP A 40 -9.06 -1.80 18.76
CA ASP A 40 -10.31 -1.66 19.52
C ASP A 40 -10.89 -3.04 19.90
N ALA A 41 -10.83 -4.01 18.98
CA ALA A 41 -11.32 -5.37 19.21
C ALA A 41 -10.42 -6.21 20.14
N GLN A 42 -9.09 -6.03 20.11
CA GLN A 42 -8.15 -6.81 20.92
C GLN A 42 -7.76 -6.13 22.25
N GLY A 43 -8.06 -4.84 22.42
CA GLY A 43 -7.71 -4.04 23.60
C GLY A 43 -6.23 -3.64 23.67
N THR A 44 -5.32 -4.51 23.23
CA THR A 44 -3.89 -4.23 23.03
C THR A 44 -3.38 -4.96 21.80
N LEU A 45 -2.87 -4.22 20.81
CA LEU A 45 -2.11 -4.77 19.70
C LEU A 45 -0.63 -4.61 20.01
N ASP A 46 0.01 -5.68 20.49
CA ASP A 46 1.46 -5.71 20.63
C ASP A 46 2.14 -5.89 19.25
N ALA A 47 3.45 -5.66 19.21
CA ALA A 47 4.23 -5.75 17.98
C ALA A 47 4.13 -7.16 17.35
N ASP A 48 4.07 -8.22 18.18
CA ASP A 48 3.98 -9.61 17.73
C ASP A 48 2.61 -9.94 17.11
N ALA A 49 1.53 -9.37 17.63
CA ALA A 49 0.19 -9.50 17.07
C ALA A 49 0.08 -8.74 15.74
N LEU A 50 0.69 -7.56 15.64
CA LEU A 50 0.78 -6.80 14.40
C LEU A 50 1.59 -7.55 13.33
N ASP A 51 2.74 -8.11 13.68
CA ASP A 51 3.60 -8.90 12.79
C ASP A 51 2.86 -10.13 12.23
N ARG A 52 2.18 -10.88 13.11
CA ARG A 52 1.34 -12.03 12.71
C ARG A 52 0.20 -11.64 11.79
N TRP A 53 -0.45 -10.50 12.06
CA TRP A 53 -1.52 -10.00 11.21
C TRP A 53 -1.02 -9.59 9.82
N LEU A 54 0.07 -8.82 9.75
CA LEU A 54 0.69 -8.41 8.48
C LEU A 54 1.15 -9.61 7.66
N THR A 55 1.75 -10.62 8.32
CA THR A 55 2.13 -11.89 7.69
C THR A 55 0.90 -12.59 7.08
N THR A 56 -0.17 -12.73 7.87
CA THR A 56 -1.42 -13.36 7.42
C THR A 56 -2.05 -12.63 6.23
N CYS A 57 -2.11 -11.30 6.28
CA CYS A 57 -2.62 -10.47 5.19
C CYS A 57 -1.80 -10.65 3.91
N THR A 58 -0.47 -10.62 4.02
CA THR A 58 0.45 -10.78 2.88
C THR A 58 0.33 -12.15 2.23
N ASP A 59 0.23 -13.21 3.04
CA ASP A 59 0.08 -14.58 2.53
C ASP A 59 -1.27 -14.79 1.85
N ARG A 60 -2.34 -14.18 2.38
CA ARG A 60 -3.65 -14.16 1.71
C ARG A 60 -3.61 -13.42 0.39
N MET A 61 -3.00 -12.23 0.33
CA MET A 61 -2.84 -11.48 -0.93
C MET A 61 -2.08 -12.29 -1.98
N ARG A 62 -1.06 -13.05 -1.57
CA ARG A 62 -0.31 -13.95 -2.45
C ARG A 62 -1.16 -15.12 -2.94
N ALA A 63 -1.94 -15.73 -2.05
CA ALA A 63 -2.77 -16.88 -2.37
C ALA A 63 -3.95 -16.53 -3.29
N THR A 64 -4.56 -15.35 -3.10
CA THR A 64 -5.71 -14.90 -3.89
C THR A 64 -5.31 -14.16 -5.16
N GLY A 65 -4.06 -13.68 -5.26
CA GLY A 65 -3.62 -12.81 -6.34
C GLY A 65 -4.35 -11.46 -6.33
N SER A 66 -4.93 -11.04 -5.20
CA SER A 66 -5.72 -9.81 -5.10
C SER A 66 -4.89 -8.53 -5.26
N VAL A 67 -3.56 -8.66 -5.21
CA VAL A 67 -2.59 -7.56 -5.31
C VAL A 67 -1.44 -8.01 -6.23
N PRO A 68 -0.89 -7.13 -7.09
CA PRO A 68 0.27 -7.44 -7.91
C PRO A 68 1.45 -7.99 -7.08
N PRO A 69 2.17 -9.04 -7.55
CA PRO A 69 3.26 -9.65 -6.79
C PRO A 69 4.36 -8.68 -6.35
N ILE A 70 4.61 -7.63 -7.15
CA ILE A 70 5.61 -6.60 -6.84
C ILE A 70 5.23 -5.74 -5.63
N GLU A 71 3.93 -5.48 -5.44
CA GLU A 71 3.42 -4.73 -4.29
C GLU A 71 3.45 -5.60 -3.03
N VAL A 72 3.13 -6.89 -3.15
CA VAL A 72 3.28 -7.88 -2.06
C VAL A 72 4.76 -8.00 -1.63
N ALA A 73 5.69 -7.98 -2.58
CA ALA A 73 7.13 -7.98 -2.28
C ALA A 73 7.58 -6.69 -1.58
N ALA A 74 7.08 -5.53 -2.03
CA ALA A 74 7.35 -4.24 -1.39
C ALA A 74 6.82 -4.19 0.05
N LEU A 75 5.63 -4.74 0.31
CA LEU A 75 5.05 -4.88 1.65
C LEU A 75 5.93 -5.74 2.56
N ARG A 76 6.43 -6.89 2.09
CA ARG A 76 7.37 -7.72 2.88
C ARG A 76 8.68 -7.00 3.19
N ALA A 77 9.23 -6.26 2.23
CA ALA A 77 10.46 -5.49 2.43
C ALA A 77 10.27 -4.35 3.43
N LEU A 78 9.10 -3.70 3.43
CA LEU A 78 8.75 -2.69 4.42
C LEU A 78 8.60 -3.32 5.81
N HIS A 79 7.90 -4.46 5.90
CA HIS A 79 7.71 -5.19 7.15
C HIS A 79 9.04 -5.56 7.81
N ALA A 80 9.98 -6.08 7.04
CA ALA A 80 11.32 -6.44 7.53
C ALA A 80 12.12 -5.25 8.09
N LYS A 81 11.83 -4.02 7.66
CA LYS A 81 12.47 -2.79 8.19
C LYS A 81 11.85 -2.31 9.49
N VAL A 82 10.59 -2.63 9.73
CA VAL A 82 9.86 -2.24 10.95
C VAL A 82 10.13 -3.22 12.10
N ALA A 83 10.50 -4.46 11.79
CA ALA A 83 10.91 -5.48 12.76
C ALA A 83 12.38 -5.37 13.23
N GLN A 84 13.14 -4.39 12.74
CA GLN A 84 14.50 -4.05 13.21
C GLN A 84 14.47 -3.00 14.31
#